data_AF-A0A9P1D0V8-F1
#
_entry.id   AF-A0A9P1D0V8-F1
#
_cell.length_a   1.000
_cell.length_b   1.000
_cell.length_c   1.000
_cell.angle_alpha   90.00
_cell.angle_beta   90.00
_cell.angle_gamma   90.00
#
_symmetry.space_group_name_H-M   'P 1'
#
loop_
_entity.id
_entity.type
_entity.pdbx_description
1 polymer ?
#
loop_
_entity_poly.entity_id
_entity_poly.type
_entity_poly.pdbx_seq_one_letter_code
_entity_poly.pdbx_strand_id
1 'polypeptide(L)'
;MAEAAACDAALPLLQAALSAAGGLIPRDFSGRVLLNINDAAGLIFSVQGGSGTATVERWSGGASRVDTTIRFDSVNSLRKALQDGLPNFLVKIGRVNHQ
;
A
#
# COMPACT_ATOMS: atom_id res chain seq x y z
N MET A 1 10.07 18.78 -4.66
CA MET A 1 10.17 18.18 -6.03
C MET A 1 10.63 16.72 -5.98
N ALA A 2 11.45 16.31 -5.02
CA ALA A 2 11.87 14.91 -4.87
C ALA A 2 10.73 13.98 -4.40
N GLU A 3 9.70 14.53 -3.77
CA GLU A 3 8.70 13.72 -3.04
C GLU A 3 7.59 13.22 -3.97
N ALA A 4 7.20 14.03 -4.96
CA ALA A 4 6.34 13.58 -6.05
C ALA A 4 6.99 12.47 -6.87
N ALA A 5 8.31 12.55 -7.09
CA ALA A 5 9.08 11.53 -7.81
C ALA A 5 9.14 10.20 -7.04
N ALA A 6 9.19 10.23 -5.71
CA ALA A 6 9.15 9.03 -4.88
C ALA A 6 7.81 8.28 -5.01
N CYS A 7 6.69 9.00 -4.94
CA CYS A 7 5.37 8.41 -5.17
C CYS A 7 5.18 7.93 -6.61
N ASP A 8 5.69 8.66 -7.60
CA ASP A 8 5.65 8.27 -9.01
C ASP A 8 6.41 6.96 -9.26
N ALA A 9 7.57 6.79 -8.62
CA ALA A 9 8.34 5.54 -8.69
C ALA A 9 7.70 4.39 -7.88
N ALA A 10 7.02 4.69 -6.76
CA ALA A 10 6.40 3.69 -5.90
C ALA A 10 5.07 3.15 -6.44
N LEU A 11 4.29 3.97 -7.15
CA LEU A 11 3.00 3.61 -7.72
C LEU A 11 3.05 2.34 -8.60
N PRO A 12 3.89 2.25 -9.65
CA PRO A 12 3.96 1.07 -10.51
C PRO A 12 4.52 -0.15 -9.76
N LEU A 13 5.39 0.04 -8.77
CA LEU A 13 5.91 -1.05 -7.93
C LEU A 13 4.78 -1.72 -7.14
N LEU A 14 3.92 -0.91 -6.50
CA LEU A 14 2.76 -1.41 -5.77
C LEU A 14 1.76 -2.08 -6.70
N GLN A 15 1.44 -1.46 -7.85
CA GLN A 15 0.51 -2.05 -8.82
C GLN A 15 1.01 -3.41 -9.35
N ALA A 16 2.30 -3.50 -9.69
CA ALA A 16 2.90 -4.75 -10.15
C ALA A 16 2.87 -5.82 -9.06
N ALA A 17 3.19 -5.44 -7.82
CA ALA A 17 3.16 -6.32 -6.68
C ALA A 17 1.74 -6.86 -6.43
N LEU A 18 0.73 -6.00 -6.46
CA LEU A 18 -0.67 -6.38 -6.24
C LEU A 18 -1.25 -7.24 -7.36
N SER A 19 -0.91 -6.91 -8.61
CA SER A 19 -1.25 -7.74 -9.76
C SER A 19 -0.63 -9.14 -9.63
N ALA A 20 0.63 -9.22 -9.21
CA ALA A 20 1.29 -10.50 -8.92
C ALA A 20 0.67 -11.24 -7.72
N ALA A 21 0.06 -10.51 -6.79
CA ALA A 21 -0.60 -11.06 -5.61
C ALA A 21 -2.11 -11.31 -5.79
N GLY A 22 -2.67 -11.18 -7.00
CA GLY A 22 -4.11 -11.26 -7.32
C GLY A 22 -4.87 -12.54 -6.91
N GLY A 23 -4.25 -13.45 -6.15
CA GLY A 23 -4.91 -14.58 -5.46
C GLY A 23 -4.41 -14.84 -4.03
N LEU A 24 -3.42 -14.08 -3.55
CA LEU A 24 -2.86 -14.16 -2.20
C LEU A 24 -3.53 -13.19 -1.22
N ILE A 25 -4.29 -12.22 -1.73
CA ILE A 25 -5.10 -11.34 -0.90
C ILE A 25 -6.26 -12.16 -0.32
N PRO A 26 -6.36 -12.31 1.01
CA PRO A 26 -7.47 -13.03 1.62
C PRO A 26 -8.80 -12.41 1.23
N ARG A 27 -9.83 -13.23 0.95
CA ARG A 27 -11.16 -12.70 0.57
C ARG A 27 -11.79 -11.84 1.67
N ASP A 28 -11.47 -12.12 2.92
CA ASP A 28 -11.92 -11.37 4.10
C ASP A 28 -11.11 -10.09 4.35
N PHE A 29 -10.06 -9.85 3.56
CA PHE A 29 -9.23 -8.67 3.70
C PHE A 29 -9.79 -7.50 2.87
N SER A 30 -10.38 -6.53 3.56
CA SER A 30 -10.83 -5.26 2.99
C SER A 30 -10.28 -4.10 3.81
N GLY A 31 -9.86 -3.03 3.16
CA GLY A 31 -9.32 -1.86 3.85
C GLY A 31 -8.56 -0.91 2.95
N ARG A 32 -8.38 0.32 3.44
CA ARG A 32 -7.60 1.39 2.81
C ARG A 32 -6.37 1.69 3.66
N VAL A 33 -5.20 1.64 3.04
CA VAL A 33 -3.91 1.86 3.68
C VAL A 33 -3.25 3.07 3.07
N LEU A 34 -2.85 4.02 3.90
CA LEU A 34 -1.98 5.10 3.47
C LEU A 34 -0.52 4.68 3.58
N LEU A 35 0.20 4.73 2.48
CA LEU A 35 1.64 4.48 2.39
C LEU A 35 2.33 5.82 2.25
N ASN A 36 2.92 6.34 3.33
CA ASN A 36 3.63 7.62 3.30
C ASN A 36 5.13 7.39 3.09
N ILE A 37 5.72 8.07 2.11
CA ILE A 37 7.15 7.95 1.81
C ILE A 37 7.84 9.28 2.09
N ASN A 38 8.81 9.26 2.99
CA ASN A 38 9.64 10.43 3.34
C ASN A 38 8.80 11.68 3.70
N ASP A 39 7.77 11.50 4.53
CA ASP A 39 6.88 12.52 5.13
C ASP A 39 6.13 13.48 4.19
N ALA A 40 6.22 13.32 2.87
CA ALA A 40 5.80 14.37 1.94
C ALA A 40 4.77 13.95 0.87
N ALA A 41 4.65 12.65 0.55
CA ALA A 41 3.66 12.16 -0.38
C ALA A 41 3.21 10.74 -0.02
N GLY A 42 1.88 10.54 -0.06
CA GLY A 42 1.25 9.27 0.26
C GLY A 42 0.72 8.56 -0.99
N LEU A 43 0.67 7.24 -0.94
CA LEU A 43 -0.12 6.41 -1.86
C LEU A 43 -1.20 5.72 -1.04
N ILE A 44 -2.45 5.78 -1.48
CA ILE A 44 -3.52 5.01 -0.88
C ILE A 44 -3.63 3.70 -1.63
N PHE A 45 -3.51 2.62 -0.87
CA PHE A 45 -3.75 1.26 -1.29
C PHE A 45 -5.13 0.83 -0.78
N SER A 46 -6.06 0.52 -1.67
CA SER A 46 -7.40 0.07 -1.30
C SER A 46 -7.59 -1.37 -1.76
N VAL A 47 -7.97 -2.25 -0.83
CA VAL A 47 -8.37 -3.62 -1.14
C VAL A 47 -9.85 -3.76 -0.93
N GLN A 48 -10.54 -4.30 -1.93
CA GLN A 48 -11.92 -4.70 -1.79
C GLN A 48 -11.97 -6.20 -1.52
N GLY A 49 -12.47 -6.57 -0.34
CA GLY A 49 -12.70 -7.96 0.03
C GLY A 49 -13.68 -8.62 -0.94
N GLY A 50 -13.49 -9.91 -1.18
CA GLY A 50 -14.35 -10.74 -2.04
C GLY A 50 -14.07 -10.66 -3.55
N SER A 51 -13.51 -9.57 -4.07
CA SER A 51 -13.16 -9.43 -5.50
C SER A 51 -11.74 -9.87 -5.83
N GLY A 52 -10.85 -9.93 -4.84
CA GLY A 52 -9.42 -10.20 -5.04
C GLY A 52 -8.70 -9.05 -5.77
N THR A 53 -9.36 -7.90 -5.92
CA THR A 53 -8.83 -6.74 -6.61
C THR A 53 -8.34 -5.70 -5.61
N ALA A 54 -7.19 -5.12 -5.92
CA ALA A 54 -6.66 -4.00 -5.17
C ALA A 54 -6.30 -2.85 -6.10
N THR A 55 -6.55 -1.63 -5.64
CA THR A 55 -6.27 -0.39 -6.36
C THR A 55 -5.27 0.45 -5.60
N VAL A 56 -4.48 1.23 -6.33
CA VAL A 56 -3.52 2.17 -5.77
C VAL A 56 -3.78 3.52 -6.41
N GLU A 57 -3.96 4.53 -5.57
CA GLU A 57 -4.21 5.91 -5.96
C GLU A 57 -3.22 6.84 -5.25
N ARG A 58 -2.84 7.94 -5.90
CA ARG A 58 -1.98 8.95 -5.27
C ARG A 58 -2.79 9.72 -4.23
N TRP A 59 -2.27 9.82 -3.02
CA TRP A 59 -2.89 10.64 -1.99
C TRP A 59 -2.52 12.11 -2.21
N SER A 60 -3.53 12.93 -2.46
CA SER A 60 -3.37 14.37 -2.76
C SER A 60 -3.73 15.29 -1.58
N GLY A 61 -3.58 14.82 -0.33
CA GLY A 61 -3.70 15.68 0.86
C GLY A 61 -5.13 15.96 1.36
N GLY A 62 -6.07 15.06 1.14
CA GLY A 62 -7.43 15.13 1.70
C GLY A 62 -7.62 14.20 2.91
N ALA A 63 -8.67 14.42 3.69
CA ALA A 63 -9.15 13.51 4.74
C ALA A 63 -9.74 12.23 4.13
N SER A 64 -8.91 11.45 3.43
CA SER A 64 -9.29 10.10 3.05
C SER A 64 -9.34 9.25 4.32
N ARG A 65 -10.51 8.69 4.63
CA ARG A 65 -10.62 7.63 5.63
C ARG A 65 -9.72 6.48 5.19
N VAL A 66 -8.63 6.32 5.93
CA VAL A 66 -7.68 5.21 5.80
C VAL A 66 -7.75 4.43 7.10
N ASP A 67 -7.83 3.12 6.99
CA ASP A 67 -7.89 2.20 8.13
C ASP A 67 -6.53 2.11 8.81
N THR A 68 -5.44 2.22 8.04
CA THR A 68 -4.09 2.23 8.60
C THR A 68 -3.14 3.12 7.80
N THR A 69 -2.08 3.59 8.46
CA THR A 69 -1.01 4.37 7.83
C THR A 69 0.33 3.71 8.10
N ILE A 70 1.07 3.42 7.04
CA ILE A 70 2.42 2.87 7.08
C ILE A 70 3.38 3.93 6.53
N ARG A 71 4.48 4.15 7.26
CA ARG A 71 5.52 5.09 6.86
C ARG A 71 6.77 4.34 6.42
N PHE A 72 7.35 4.81 5.32
CA PHE A 72 8.63 4.34 4.79
C PHE A 72 9.59 5.52 4.65
N ASP A 73 10.83 5.32 5.09
CA ASP A 73 11.89 6.33 4.95
C ASP A 73 12.29 6.55 3.48
N SER A 74 12.10 5.54 2.62
CA SER A 74 12.44 5.62 1.20
C SER A 74 11.62 4.65 0.33
N VAL A 75 11.55 4.93 -0.97
CA VAL A 75 11.00 4.01 -1.98
C VAL A 75 11.75 2.67 -1.98
N ASN A 76 13.04 2.68 -1.65
CA ASN A 76 13.85 1.46 -1.61
C ASN A 76 13.43 0.54 -0.45
N SER A 77 13.07 1.12 0.70
CA SER A 77 12.50 0.39 1.85
C SER A 77 11.16 -0.26 1.50
N LEU A 78 10.29 0.47 0.79
CA LEU A 78 9.03 -0.06 0.26
C LEU A 78 9.30 -1.21 -0.71
N ARG A 79 10.19 -1.01 -1.70
CA ARG A 79 10.55 -2.03 -2.68
C ARG A 79 11.05 -3.30 -2.00
N LYS A 80 11.91 -3.17 -0.99
CA LYS A 80 12.41 -4.30 -0.21
C LYS A 80 11.28 -5.01 0.53
N ALA A 81 10.34 -4.27 1.13
CA ALA A 81 9.18 -4.85 1.80
C ALA A 81 8.25 -5.62 0.82
N LEU A 82 8.08 -5.12 -0.40
CA LEU A 82 7.32 -5.82 -1.45
C LEU A 82 8.05 -7.08 -1.94
N GLN A 83 9.38 -7.03 -2.03
CA GLN A 83 10.23 -8.17 -2.42
C GLN A 83 10.33 -9.25 -1.33
N ASP A 84 10.27 -8.87 -0.06
CA ASP A 84 10.31 -9.80 1.09
C ASP A 84 9.06 -10.69 1.18
N GLY A 85 8.00 -10.31 0.45
CA GLY A 85 6.80 -11.09 0.26
C GLY A 85 5.54 -10.29 0.55
N LEU A 86 4.68 -10.17 -0.46
CA LEU A 86 3.38 -9.54 -0.35
C LEU A 86 2.46 -10.11 0.75
N PRO A 87 2.44 -11.43 1.04
CA PRO A 87 1.63 -11.93 2.15
C PRO A 87 2.10 -11.41 3.51
N ASN A 88 3.41 -11.26 3.73
CA ASN A 88 3.93 -10.66 4.97
C ASN A 88 3.58 -9.17 5.07
N PHE A 89 3.59 -8.47 3.94
CA PHE A 89 3.16 -7.08 3.85
C PHE A 89 1.67 -6.92 4.16
N LEU A 90 0.80 -7.75 3.56
CA LEU A 90 -0.64 -7.76 3.83
C LEU A 90 -0.97 -8.19 5.25
N VAL A 91 -0.27 -9.17 5.83
CA VAL A 91 -0.44 -9.57 7.23
C VAL A 91 -0.05 -8.44 8.18
N LYS A 92 1.02 -7.70 7.88
CA LYS A 92 1.40 -6.51 8.65
C LYS A 92 0.34 -5.42 8.59
N ILE A 93 -0.37 -5.29 7.47
CA ILE A 93 -1.50 -4.36 7.34
C ILE A 93 -2.73 -4.89 8.10
N GLY A 94 -3.12 -6.16 7.89
CA GLY A 94 -4.34 -6.73 8.44
C GLY A 94 -4.32 -7.00 9.94
N ARG A 95 -3.14 -7.22 10.53
CA ARG A 95 -3.03 -7.27 12.00
C ARG A 95 -3.36 -5.95 12.69
N VAL A 96 -3.26 -4.81 11.99
CA VAL A 96 -3.60 -3.50 12.57
C VAL A 96 -5.12 -3.33 12.72
N ASN A 97 -5.93 -4.09 11.96
CA ASN A 97 -7.40 -3.99 11.99
C ASN A 97 -8.09 -4.93 13.00
N HIS A 98 -7.31 -5.66 13.82
CA HIS A 98 -7.82 -6.65 14.78
C HIS A 98 -7.42 -6.36 16.25
N GLN A 99 -6.98 -5.14 16.56
CA GLN A 99 -6.78 -4.66 17.93
C GLN A 99 -7.85 -3.65 18.32
#